data_AF-A0A950RT06-F1
#
_entry.id   AF-A0A950RT06-F1
#
_cell.length_a   1.000
_cell.length_b   1.000
_cell.length_c   1.000
_cell.angle_alpha   90.00
_cell.angle_beta   90.00
_cell.angle_gamma   90.00
#
_symmetry.space_group_name_H-M   'P 1'
#
loop_
_entity.id
_entity.type
_entity.pdbx_description
1 polymer ?
#
loop_
_entity_poly.entity_id
_entity_poly.type
_entity_poly.pdbx_seq_one_letter_code
_entity_poly.pdbx_strand_id
1 'polypeptide(L)'
;MSTARIRAAEAYIKALRTGESSAAARAGEFLAEDVVLVLGQDEITGHANVLKRVTGQWPLTPTLIHAGFSTPVEQAGKVVASGELPPLGAAPQKLSLTFSFDGQDKIMRIEQAQQAAAPLQFDRLPEFVRGTINAALANSTPMVVAYVDEDGQPVLSLRGSTQVYSDTQLCIWVRNADGGIVRAMSRNDRVSLLYRDSRSRTTLILQGRGHVETDSEVRERVYALAPEVEQNHDVNRRGAALIIDVTQLQGTTVRGMVRVTPS
;
A
#
# COMPACT_ATOMS: atom_id res chain seq x y z
N MET A 1 7.79 -14.28 -37.77
CA MET A 1 8.29 -15.35 -36.87
C MET A 1 9.07 -14.68 -35.74
N SER A 2 8.93 -15.13 -34.50
CA SER A 2 9.68 -14.58 -33.34
C SER A 2 11.17 -14.96 -33.43
N THR A 3 12.07 -14.00 -33.21
CA THR A 3 13.53 -14.22 -33.27
C THR A 3 14.03 -14.98 -32.03
N ALA A 4 15.25 -15.53 -32.08
CA ALA A 4 15.85 -16.19 -30.92
C ALA A 4 15.94 -15.27 -29.69
N ARG A 5 16.33 -14.00 -29.92
CA ARG A 5 16.40 -12.95 -28.89
C ARG A 5 15.04 -12.59 -28.29
N ILE A 6 13.99 -12.54 -29.11
CA ILE A 6 12.62 -12.31 -28.61
C ILE A 6 12.17 -13.49 -27.73
N ARG A 7 12.41 -14.74 -28.16
CA ARG A 7 12.09 -15.93 -27.34
C ARG A 7 12.85 -15.95 -26.01
N ALA A 8 14.11 -15.51 -26.00
CA ALA A 8 14.90 -15.36 -24.79
C ALA A 8 14.28 -14.35 -23.82
N ALA A 9 13.89 -13.17 -24.32
CA ALA A 9 13.21 -12.15 -23.53
C ALA A 9 11.85 -12.63 -23.00
N GLU A 10 11.06 -13.33 -23.82
CA GLU A 10 9.78 -13.93 -23.40
C GLU A 10 9.96 -14.96 -22.27
N ALA A 11 10.98 -15.81 -22.36
CA ALA A 11 11.31 -16.79 -21.32
C ALA A 11 11.68 -16.09 -20.00
N TYR A 12 12.52 -15.05 -20.06
CA TYR A 12 12.89 -14.26 -18.88
C TYR A 12 11.67 -13.56 -18.26
N ILE A 13 10.83 -12.90 -19.07
CA ILE A 13 9.61 -12.23 -18.60
C ILE A 13 8.68 -13.23 -17.91
N LYS A 14 8.52 -14.44 -18.48
CA LYS A 14 7.71 -15.48 -17.87
C LYS A 14 8.26 -15.87 -16.48
N ALA A 15 9.57 -16.10 -16.36
CA ALA A 15 10.22 -16.40 -15.08
C ALA A 15 10.02 -15.28 -14.07
N LEU A 16 10.27 -14.03 -14.46
CA LEU A 16 10.10 -12.84 -13.61
C LEU A 16 8.66 -12.70 -13.09
N ARG A 17 7.66 -13.01 -13.93
CA ARG A 17 6.24 -12.88 -13.58
C ARG A 17 5.77 -13.97 -12.62
N THR A 18 6.17 -15.21 -12.84
CA THR A 18 5.61 -16.35 -12.11
C THR A 18 6.47 -16.76 -10.91
N GLY A 19 7.79 -16.56 -11.00
CA GLY A 19 8.75 -17.09 -10.02
C GLY A 19 8.85 -18.62 -10.04
N GLU A 20 8.24 -19.30 -11.01
CA GLU A 20 8.24 -20.76 -11.09
C GLU A 20 9.62 -21.29 -11.47
N SER A 21 10.09 -22.34 -10.78
CA SER A 21 11.40 -22.95 -11.05
C SER A 21 11.55 -23.45 -12.49
N SER A 22 10.47 -23.95 -13.10
CA SER A 22 10.48 -24.42 -14.50
C SER A 22 10.58 -23.27 -15.51
N ALA A 23 9.89 -22.14 -15.25
CA ALA A 23 10.01 -20.94 -16.06
C ALA A 23 11.41 -20.32 -15.93
N ALA A 24 11.94 -20.26 -14.72
CA ALA A 24 13.29 -19.81 -14.46
C ALA A 24 14.34 -20.69 -15.16
N ALA A 25 14.25 -22.03 -15.03
CA ALA A 25 15.16 -22.95 -15.71
C ALA A 25 15.21 -22.69 -17.22
N ARG A 26 14.03 -22.51 -17.84
CA ARG A 26 13.93 -22.17 -19.27
C ARG A 26 14.54 -20.81 -19.61
N ALA A 27 14.36 -19.79 -18.76
CA ALA A 27 15.03 -18.50 -18.95
C ALA A 27 16.55 -18.65 -18.86
N GLY A 28 17.04 -19.48 -17.93
CA GLY A 28 18.45 -19.77 -17.69
C GLY A 28 19.19 -20.33 -18.91
N GLU A 29 18.50 -21.04 -19.81
CA GLU A 29 19.08 -21.52 -21.08
C GLU A 29 19.53 -20.37 -22.00
N PHE A 30 18.92 -19.18 -21.85
CA PHE A 30 19.19 -18.01 -22.67
C PHE A 30 20.09 -16.97 -21.99
N LEU A 31 20.49 -17.18 -20.73
CA LEU A 31 21.36 -16.25 -20.01
C LEU A 31 22.85 -16.57 -20.30
N ALA A 32 23.65 -15.53 -20.48
CA ALA A 32 25.12 -15.64 -20.47
C ALA A 32 25.63 -16.02 -19.07
N GLU A 33 26.84 -16.55 -18.99
CA GLU A 33 27.43 -16.99 -17.71
C GLU A 33 27.71 -15.81 -16.77
N ASP A 34 28.15 -14.70 -17.34
CA ASP A 34 28.49 -13.42 -16.72
C ASP A 34 27.37 -12.37 -16.82
N VAL A 35 26.13 -12.81 -17.07
CA VAL A 35 24.97 -11.91 -17.21
C VAL A 35 24.84 -10.92 -16.04
N VAL A 36 24.47 -9.68 -16.36
CA VAL A 36 24.23 -8.62 -15.38
C VAL A 36 22.76 -8.20 -15.41
N LEU A 37 22.08 -8.29 -14.27
CA LEU A 37 20.77 -7.69 -14.04
C LEU A 37 20.93 -6.38 -13.26
N VAL A 38 20.41 -5.29 -13.83
CA VAL A 38 20.42 -3.96 -13.21
C VAL A 38 19.04 -3.61 -12.70
N LEU A 39 18.96 -3.28 -11.41
CA LEU A 39 17.75 -2.92 -10.68
C LEU A 39 17.92 -1.52 -10.10
N GLY A 40 17.68 -0.48 -10.91
CA GLY A 40 17.94 0.90 -10.47
C GLY A 40 19.44 1.14 -10.30
N GLN A 41 19.89 1.30 -9.04
CA GLN A 41 21.31 1.49 -8.72
C GLN A 41 22.04 0.19 -8.35
N ASP A 42 21.31 -0.91 -8.15
CA ASP A 42 21.90 -2.20 -7.80
C ASP A 42 22.21 -3.03 -9.06
N GLU A 43 23.30 -3.78 -9.03
CA GLU A 43 23.64 -4.77 -10.04
C GLU A 43 23.76 -6.17 -9.41
N ILE A 44 23.20 -7.16 -10.10
CA ILE A 44 23.29 -8.58 -9.77
C ILE A 44 24.01 -9.27 -10.92
N THR A 45 25.19 -9.80 -10.64
CA THR A 45 26.07 -10.39 -11.66
C THR A 45 26.13 -11.91 -11.53
N GLY A 46 26.22 -12.57 -12.67
CA GLY A 46 26.42 -14.00 -12.80
C GLY A 46 25.11 -14.77 -12.93
N HIS A 47 25.14 -15.79 -13.80
CA HIS A 47 24.00 -16.62 -14.18
C HIS A 47 23.18 -17.11 -12.99
N ALA A 48 23.84 -17.76 -12.01
CA ALA A 48 23.16 -18.33 -10.85
C ALA A 48 22.43 -17.27 -10.00
N ASN A 49 23.03 -16.07 -9.86
CA ASN A 49 22.46 -14.99 -9.05
C ASN A 49 21.27 -14.34 -9.75
N VAL A 50 21.38 -14.08 -11.07
CA VAL A 50 20.27 -13.56 -11.88
C VAL A 50 19.11 -14.56 -11.90
N LEU A 51 19.40 -15.85 -12.07
CA LEU A 51 18.40 -16.90 -12.05
C LEU A 51 17.68 -16.99 -10.70
N LYS A 52 18.42 -16.92 -9.60
CA LYS A 52 17.85 -16.86 -8.24
C LYS A 52 16.92 -15.65 -8.07
N ARG A 53 17.23 -14.51 -8.70
CA ARG A 53 16.41 -13.30 -8.61
C ARG A 53 15.06 -13.41 -9.31
N VAL A 54 14.96 -14.25 -10.33
CA VAL A 54 13.71 -14.53 -11.07
C VAL A 54 13.07 -15.88 -10.69
N THR A 55 13.58 -16.53 -9.64
CA THR A 55 13.00 -17.76 -9.07
C THR A 55 12.41 -17.45 -7.70
N GLY A 56 11.24 -18.03 -7.39
CA GLY A 56 10.55 -17.90 -6.12
C GLY A 56 9.67 -16.65 -5.99
N GLN A 57 9.15 -16.44 -4.77
CA GLN A 57 8.27 -15.32 -4.45
C GLN A 57 9.08 -14.16 -3.86
N TRP A 58 9.14 -13.07 -4.62
CA TRP A 58 9.75 -11.81 -4.22
C TRP A 58 8.66 -10.76 -3.94
N PRO A 59 8.97 -9.62 -3.31
CA PRO A 59 7.97 -8.62 -2.91
C PRO A 59 7.00 -8.17 -4.03
N LEU A 60 7.47 -8.15 -5.28
CA LEU A 60 6.67 -7.79 -6.47
C LEU A 60 6.08 -8.98 -7.23
N THR A 61 6.51 -10.22 -6.98
CA THR A 61 6.01 -11.41 -7.70
C THR A 61 4.47 -11.51 -7.65
N PRO A 62 3.79 -11.29 -6.50
CA PRO A 62 2.33 -11.30 -6.45
C PRO A 62 1.65 -10.24 -7.32
N THR A 63 2.34 -9.16 -7.68
CA THR A 63 1.79 -8.14 -8.59
C THR A 63 2.15 -8.41 -10.04
N LEU A 64 3.37 -8.90 -10.31
CA LEU A 64 3.89 -9.16 -11.65
C LEU A 64 3.12 -10.27 -12.39
N ILE A 65 2.55 -11.23 -11.67
CA ILE A 65 1.70 -12.26 -12.27
C ILE A 65 0.49 -11.65 -13.01
N HIS A 66 -0.05 -10.54 -12.47
CA HIS A 66 -1.18 -9.80 -13.04
C HIS A 66 -0.77 -8.71 -14.03
N ALA A 67 0.53 -8.52 -14.27
CA ALA A 67 1.01 -7.48 -15.18
C ALA A 67 0.71 -7.82 -16.64
N GLY A 68 0.24 -6.81 -17.39
CA GLY A 68 0.10 -6.86 -18.84
C GLY A 68 1.42 -6.48 -19.49
N PHE A 69 2.20 -7.46 -19.94
CA PHE A 69 3.43 -7.20 -20.68
C PHE A 69 3.17 -7.04 -22.17
N SER A 70 3.83 -6.07 -22.79
CA SER A 70 3.92 -5.95 -24.23
C SER A 70 4.65 -7.16 -24.83
N THR A 71 4.36 -7.47 -26.08
CA THR A 71 5.24 -8.36 -26.86
C THR A 71 6.64 -7.73 -26.92
N PRO A 72 7.72 -8.49 -26.65
CA PRO A 72 9.07 -7.96 -26.79
C PRO A 72 9.37 -7.62 -28.25
N VAL A 73 10.02 -6.47 -28.46
CA VAL A 73 10.38 -5.98 -29.79
C VAL A 73 11.88 -5.68 -29.86
N GLU A 74 12.49 -5.97 -31.01
CA GLU A 74 13.89 -5.61 -31.25
C GLU A 74 13.98 -4.16 -31.70
N GLN A 75 14.81 -3.36 -31.02
CA GLN A 75 15.03 -1.95 -31.29
C GLN A 75 16.50 -1.62 -31.04
N ALA A 76 17.17 -1.06 -32.07
CA ALA A 76 18.57 -0.64 -31.98
C ALA A 76 19.53 -1.73 -31.42
N GLY A 77 19.35 -2.98 -31.85
CA GLY A 77 20.19 -4.11 -31.42
C GLY A 77 19.91 -4.65 -30.01
N LYS A 78 18.88 -4.13 -29.34
CA LYS A 78 18.38 -4.61 -28.04
C LYS A 78 16.98 -5.18 -28.20
N VAL A 79 16.55 -6.00 -27.24
CA VAL A 79 15.12 -6.35 -27.12
C VAL A 79 14.53 -5.57 -25.97
N VAL A 80 13.37 -4.95 -26.18
CA VAL A 80 12.67 -4.16 -25.17
C VAL A 80 11.26 -4.69 -24.95
N ALA A 81 10.82 -4.64 -23.70
CA ALA A 81 9.45 -4.95 -23.31
C ALA A 81 9.03 -4.03 -22.17
N SER A 82 7.74 -3.70 -22.11
CA SER A 82 7.15 -2.99 -20.99
C SER A 82 6.05 -3.82 -20.34
N GLY A 83 5.90 -3.69 -19.03
CA GLY A 83 4.83 -4.27 -18.25
C GLY A 83 4.03 -3.17 -17.57
N GLU A 84 2.70 -3.21 -17.69
CA GLU A 84 1.79 -2.41 -16.90
C GLU A 84 1.24 -3.25 -15.74
N LEU A 85 1.40 -2.74 -14.53
CA LEU A 85 0.98 -3.42 -13.30
C LEU A 85 -0.34 -2.82 -12.81
N PRO A 86 -1.25 -3.64 -12.26
CA PRO A 86 -2.46 -3.11 -11.64
C PRO A 86 -2.11 -2.24 -10.41
N PRO A 87 -2.95 -1.25 -10.07
CA PRO A 87 -2.72 -0.34 -8.96
C PRO A 87 -2.97 -1.03 -7.61
N LEU A 88 -2.11 -1.98 -7.24
CA LEU A 88 -2.24 -2.79 -6.04
C LEU A 88 -1.18 -2.38 -5.01
N GLY A 89 -1.60 -1.65 -3.98
CA GLY A 89 -0.71 -1.26 -2.89
C GLY A 89 0.36 -0.24 -3.34
N ALA A 90 1.61 -0.47 -2.93
CA ALA A 90 2.79 0.32 -3.29
C ALA A 90 3.53 -0.18 -4.55
N ALA A 91 2.91 -1.06 -5.33
CA ALA A 91 3.56 -1.60 -6.53
C ALA A 91 3.83 -0.49 -7.56
N PRO A 92 4.91 -0.59 -8.36
CA PRO A 92 5.13 0.33 -9.46
C PRO A 92 4.00 0.21 -10.48
N GLN A 93 3.75 1.28 -11.24
CA GLN A 93 2.74 1.28 -12.31
C GLN A 93 3.28 0.67 -13.60
N LYS A 94 4.56 0.91 -13.89
CA LYS A 94 5.23 0.41 -15.09
C LYS A 94 6.56 -0.25 -14.74
N LEU A 95 6.89 -1.26 -15.54
CA LEU A 95 8.16 -1.94 -15.53
C LEU A 95 8.72 -1.96 -16.95
N SER A 96 9.90 -1.39 -17.17
CA SER A 96 10.59 -1.46 -18.45
C SER A 96 11.73 -2.46 -18.34
N LEU A 97 11.84 -3.34 -19.34
CA LEU A 97 12.90 -4.33 -19.47
C LEU A 97 13.64 -4.08 -20.78
N THR A 98 14.96 -3.96 -20.69
CA THR A 98 15.83 -3.85 -21.86
C THR A 98 16.88 -4.94 -21.79
N PHE A 99 16.95 -5.76 -22.84
CA PHE A 99 17.84 -6.91 -22.96
C PHE A 99 18.93 -6.60 -23.98
N SER A 100 20.18 -6.77 -23.57
CA SER A 100 21.34 -6.75 -24.47
C SER A 100 21.94 -8.15 -24.55
N PHE A 101 22.48 -8.50 -25.71
CA PHE A 101 22.92 -9.85 -26.04
C PHE A 101 24.41 -9.89 -26.37
N ASP A 102 25.04 -11.03 -26.13
CA ASP A 102 26.41 -11.31 -26.57
C ASP A 102 26.48 -11.77 -28.03
N GLY A 103 27.68 -12.15 -28.48
CA GLY A 103 27.91 -12.67 -29.84
C GLY A 103 27.28 -14.04 -30.12
N GLN A 104 26.73 -14.72 -29.10
CA GLN A 104 26.03 -16.00 -29.20
C GLN A 104 24.51 -15.84 -29.05
N ASP A 105 24.00 -14.61 -29.08
CA ASP A 105 22.60 -14.27 -28.84
C ASP A 105 22.07 -14.69 -27.45
N LYS A 106 22.95 -14.85 -26.46
CA LYS A 106 22.56 -15.00 -25.05
C LYS A 106 22.39 -13.63 -24.40
N ILE A 107 21.45 -13.54 -23.47
CA ILE A 107 21.21 -12.32 -22.69
C ILE A 107 22.43 -12.07 -21.80
N MET A 108 23.14 -10.98 -22.08
CA MET A 108 24.32 -10.52 -21.34
C MET A 108 23.97 -9.43 -20.32
N ARG A 109 22.94 -8.62 -20.61
CA ARG A 109 22.50 -7.57 -19.69
C ARG A 109 20.99 -7.39 -19.72
N ILE A 110 20.40 -7.27 -18.54
CA ILE A 110 18.99 -6.94 -18.34
C ILE A 110 18.93 -5.65 -17.53
N GLU A 111 18.38 -4.60 -18.12
CA GLU A 111 18.08 -3.36 -17.40
C GLU A 111 16.60 -3.35 -17.05
N GLN A 112 16.31 -3.37 -15.75
CA GLN A 112 14.96 -3.36 -15.21
C GLN A 112 14.70 -2.03 -14.49
N ALA A 113 13.89 -1.19 -15.12
CA ALA A 113 13.49 0.11 -14.59
C ALA A 113 12.03 0.09 -14.13
N GLN A 114 11.78 0.56 -12.92
CA GLN A 114 10.43 0.66 -12.35
C GLN A 114 10.00 2.13 -12.33
N GLN A 115 8.73 2.38 -12.66
CA GLN A 115 8.11 3.69 -12.52
C GLN A 115 6.98 3.59 -11.50
N ALA A 116 7.11 4.29 -10.37
CA ALA A 116 6.05 4.41 -9.38
C ALA A 116 4.88 5.24 -9.94
N ALA A 117 3.66 4.91 -9.52
CA ALA A 117 2.51 5.78 -9.75
C ALA A 117 2.68 7.08 -8.94
N ALA A 118 2.16 8.21 -9.42
CA ALA A 118 1.96 9.36 -8.55
C ALA A 118 0.80 9.07 -7.57
N PRO A 119 0.87 9.53 -6.31
CA PRO A 119 -0.28 9.44 -5.41
C PRO A 119 -1.47 10.24 -5.96
N LEU A 120 -2.67 9.68 -5.84
CA LEU A 120 -3.93 10.41 -6.02
C LEU A 120 -4.04 11.44 -4.90
N GLN A 121 -4.17 12.72 -5.25
CA GLN A 121 -4.22 13.81 -4.29
C GLN A 121 -5.63 14.36 -4.13
N PHE A 122 -6.04 14.62 -2.89
CA PHE A 122 -7.34 15.18 -2.54
C PHE A 122 -7.21 16.21 -1.42
N ASP A 123 -8.15 17.15 -1.37
CA ASP A 123 -8.36 18.15 -0.31
C ASP A 123 -9.43 17.71 0.71
N ARG A 124 -10.05 16.55 0.48
CA ARG A 124 -11.03 15.94 1.38
C ARG A 124 -10.94 14.43 1.30
N LEU A 125 -11.48 13.73 2.30
CA LEU A 125 -11.52 12.28 2.34
C LEU A 125 -12.34 11.75 1.15
N PRO A 126 -11.73 11.05 0.17
CA PRO A 126 -12.48 10.53 -0.97
C PRO A 126 -13.33 9.31 -0.56
N GLU A 127 -14.42 9.06 -1.27
CA GLU A 127 -15.43 8.07 -0.89
C GLU A 127 -14.86 6.65 -0.63
N PHE A 128 -13.88 6.21 -1.42
CA PHE A 128 -13.26 4.89 -1.21
C PHE A 128 -12.44 4.79 0.08
N VAL A 129 -11.84 5.90 0.54
CA VAL A 129 -11.18 5.97 1.84
C VAL A 129 -12.23 5.99 2.94
N ARG A 130 -13.32 6.75 2.77
CA ARG A 130 -14.42 6.82 3.75
C ARG A 130 -15.04 5.45 3.98
N GLY A 131 -15.33 4.71 2.92
CA GLY A 131 -15.83 3.34 2.99
C GLY A 131 -14.85 2.38 3.68
N THR A 132 -13.54 2.54 3.43
CA THR A 132 -12.50 1.73 4.10
C THR A 132 -12.49 1.95 5.62
N ILE A 133 -12.54 3.22 6.06
CA ILE A 133 -12.55 3.58 7.49
C ILE A 133 -13.84 3.11 8.16
N ASN A 134 -15.00 3.40 7.57
CA ASN A 134 -16.29 3.05 8.17
C ASN A 134 -16.50 1.54 8.29
N ALA A 135 -15.97 0.75 7.34
CA ALA A 135 -16.05 -0.70 7.35
C ALA A 135 -14.95 -1.39 8.20
N ALA A 136 -14.02 -0.65 8.80
CA ALA A 136 -12.83 -1.19 9.44
C ALA A 136 -13.13 -2.25 10.50
N LEU A 137 -14.10 -1.99 11.40
CA LEU A 137 -14.48 -2.95 12.42
C LEU A 137 -15.14 -4.21 11.83
N ALA A 138 -16.07 -4.05 10.89
CA ALA A 138 -16.73 -5.16 10.22
C ALA A 138 -15.73 -6.03 9.42
N ASN A 139 -14.68 -5.41 8.88
CA ASN A 139 -13.56 -6.11 8.22
C ASN A 139 -12.54 -6.71 9.21
N SER A 140 -12.84 -6.75 10.51
CA SER A 140 -11.92 -7.26 11.56
C SER A 140 -10.54 -6.58 11.56
N THR A 141 -10.51 -5.31 11.15
CA THR A 141 -9.29 -4.47 11.05
C THR A 141 -9.53 -3.11 11.72
N PRO A 142 -9.89 -3.09 13.02
CA PRO A 142 -10.18 -1.83 13.73
C PRO A 142 -8.97 -0.89 13.65
N MET A 143 -9.23 0.42 13.60
CA MET A 143 -8.16 1.41 13.49
C MET A 143 -7.32 1.44 14.77
N VAL A 144 -6.01 1.58 14.62
CA VAL A 144 -5.10 1.87 15.73
C VAL A 144 -5.00 3.38 15.86
N VAL A 145 -5.10 3.90 17.09
CA VAL A 145 -4.85 5.31 17.40
C VAL A 145 -3.64 5.41 18.30
N ALA A 146 -2.65 6.17 17.85
CA ALA A 146 -1.47 6.60 18.56
C ALA A 146 -1.68 8.02 19.09
N TYR A 147 -1.38 8.24 20.37
CA TYR A 147 -1.41 9.54 21.02
C TYR A 147 -0.36 9.59 22.13
N VAL A 148 -0.14 10.76 22.69
CA VAL A 148 0.74 10.96 23.86
C VAL A 148 -0.15 11.31 25.03
N ASP A 149 -0.03 10.59 26.14
CA ASP A 149 -0.82 10.88 27.34
C ASP A 149 -0.29 12.11 28.10
N GLU A 150 -0.90 12.38 29.25
CA GLU A 150 -0.62 13.58 30.05
C GLU A 150 0.79 13.64 30.64
N ASP A 151 1.45 12.49 30.76
CA ASP A 151 2.80 12.34 31.31
C ASP A 151 3.87 12.28 30.21
N GLY A 152 3.47 12.44 28.94
CA GLY A 152 4.37 12.37 27.80
C GLY A 152 4.64 10.95 27.30
N GLN A 153 3.90 9.94 27.79
CA GLN A 153 4.08 8.55 27.38
C GLN A 153 3.33 8.29 26.06
N PRO A 154 3.98 7.74 25.03
CA PRO A 154 3.31 7.26 23.83
C PRO A 154 2.37 6.09 24.14
N VAL A 155 1.14 6.17 23.64
CA VAL A 155 0.08 5.16 23.83
C VAL A 155 -0.50 4.73 22.50
N LEU A 156 -0.77 3.42 22.36
CA LEU A 156 -1.52 2.84 21.25
C LEU A 156 -2.83 2.25 21.77
N SER A 157 -3.92 2.44 21.03
CA SER A 157 -5.22 1.85 21.35
C SER A 157 -5.97 1.43 20.10
N LEU A 158 -6.68 0.28 20.17
CA LEU A 158 -7.58 -0.15 19.10
C LEU A 158 -8.94 0.55 19.26
N ARG A 159 -9.48 1.08 18.17
CA ARG A 159 -10.71 1.87 18.15
C ARG A 159 -11.67 1.35 17.08
N GLY A 160 -12.52 0.41 17.50
CA GLY A 160 -13.60 -0.14 16.66
C GLY A 160 -14.67 0.89 16.30
N SER A 161 -14.87 1.91 17.13
CA SER A 161 -15.86 2.98 16.93
C SER A 161 -15.39 4.11 16.00
N THR A 162 -14.22 4.00 15.37
CA THR A 162 -13.72 5.02 14.45
C THR A 162 -14.59 5.09 13.20
N GLN A 163 -15.12 6.27 12.88
CA GLN A 163 -15.98 6.53 11.72
C GLN A 163 -15.64 7.87 11.09
N VAL A 164 -16.00 8.05 9.83
CA VAL A 164 -15.93 9.36 9.17
C VAL A 164 -17.07 10.24 9.64
N TYR A 165 -16.75 11.45 10.09
CA TYR A 165 -17.72 12.43 10.56
C TYR A 165 -18.10 13.47 9.50
N SER A 166 -17.11 13.95 8.73
CA SER A 166 -17.31 14.94 7.66
C SER A 166 -16.32 14.71 6.50
N ASP A 167 -16.21 15.66 5.58
CA ASP A 167 -15.25 15.62 4.47
C ASP A 167 -13.78 15.65 4.96
N THR A 168 -13.55 16.17 6.17
CA THR A 168 -12.19 16.40 6.71
C THR A 168 -12.03 15.92 8.15
N GLN A 169 -13.04 15.28 8.74
CA GLN A 169 -13.03 14.85 10.14
C GLN A 169 -13.39 13.38 10.31
N LEU A 170 -12.77 12.75 11.30
CA LEU A 170 -13.19 11.48 11.86
C LEU A 170 -13.85 11.68 13.23
N CYS A 171 -14.58 10.69 13.70
CA CYS A 171 -15.07 10.62 15.06
C CYS A 171 -14.83 9.26 15.69
N ILE A 172 -14.77 9.23 17.02
CA ILE A 172 -14.64 8.03 17.84
C ILE A 172 -15.57 8.16 19.04
N TRP A 173 -16.45 7.19 19.24
CA TRP A 173 -17.12 7.04 20.54
C TRP A 173 -16.15 6.42 21.55
N VAL A 174 -15.76 7.19 22.57
CA VAL A 174 -14.88 6.72 23.64
C VAL A 174 -15.74 6.30 24.83
N ARG A 175 -15.90 4.98 25.02
CA ARG A 175 -16.80 4.39 26.04
C ARG A 175 -16.54 4.82 27.50
N ASN A 176 -15.34 5.31 27.80
CA ASN A 176 -15.01 5.89 29.11
C ASN A 176 -14.70 7.38 28.92
N ALA A 177 -15.58 8.25 29.38
CA ALA A 177 -15.39 9.69 29.33
C ALA A 177 -14.16 10.15 30.13
N ASP A 178 -13.76 9.39 31.16
CA ASP A 178 -12.52 9.61 31.91
C ASP A 178 -11.37 8.73 31.39
N GLY A 179 -11.41 8.36 30.11
CA GLY A 179 -10.38 7.54 29.47
C GLY A 179 -9.08 8.32 29.23
N GLY A 180 -7.95 7.61 29.16
CA GLY A 180 -6.63 8.23 28.94
C GLY A 180 -6.57 9.11 27.69
N ILE A 181 -7.20 8.69 26.58
CA ILE A 181 -7.26 9.50 25.35
C ILE A 181 -8.06 10.79 25.53
N VAL A 182 -9.15 10.77 26.31
CA VAL A 182 -9.98 11.96 26.55
C VAL A 182 -9.17 13.00 27.33
N ARG A 183 -8.49 12.57 28.40
CA ARG A 183 -7.61 13.46 29.16
C ARG A 183 -6.43 13.97 28.32
N ALA A 184 -5.83 13.10 27.52
CA ALA A 184 -4.72 13.46 26.64
C ALA A 184 -5.07 14.61 25.69
N MET A 185 -6.27 14.61 25.08
CA MET A 185 -6.67 15.65 24.12
C MET A 185 -6.71 17.06 24.73
N SER A 186 -6.89 17.19 26.05
CA SER A 186 -6.83 18.49 26.73
C SER A 186 -5.42 19.08 26.84
N ARG A 187 -4.38 18.23 26.75
CA ARG A 187 -2.97 18.63 26.90
C ARG A 187 -2.18 18.56 25.60
N ASN A 188 -2.44 17.53 24.80
CA ASN A 188 -1.81 17.30 23.51
C ASN A 188 -2.84 16.67 22.57
N ASP A 189 -3.36 17.49 21.67
CA ASP A 189 -4.39 17.13 20.70
C ASP A 189 -3.85 16.31 19.52
N ARG A 190 -2.53 16.05 19.44
CA ARG A 190 -1.95 15.37 18.29
C ARG A 190 -2.20 13.88 18.35
N VAL A 191 -2.81 13.36 17.29
CA VAL A 191 -3.07 11.93 17.10
C VAL A 191 -2.53 11.45 15.76
N SER A 192 -2.17 10.16 15.71
CA SER A 192 -1.96 9.44 14.45
C SER A 192 -2.80 8.18 14.44
N LEU A 193 -3.36 7.84 13.29
CA LEU A 193 -4.16 6.63 13.13
C LEU A 193 -3.56 5.73 12.04
N LEU A 194 -3.63 4.42 12.26
CA LEU A 194 -3.23 3.41 11.30
C LEU A 194 -4.44 2.50 10.99
N TYR A 195 -4.73 2.37 9.69
CA TYR A 195 -5.50 1.26 9.16
C TYR A 195 -4.56 0.36 8.35
N ARG A 196 -4.66 -0.96 8.55
CA ARG A 196 -3.87 -1.95 7.80
C ARG A 196 -4.71 -3.18 7.52
N ASP A 197 -4.88 -3.50 6.24
CA ASP A 197 -5.46 -4.74 5.77
C ASP A 197 -4.50 -5.45 4.80
N SER A 198 -3.91 -6.56 5.28
CA SER A 198 -2.98 -7.39 4.50
C SER A 198 -3.63 -8.04 3.28
N ARG A 199 -4.93 -8.35 3.34
CA ARG A 199 -5.64 -9.03 2.26
C ARG A 199 -5.82 -8.11 1.06
N SER A 200 -6.30 -6.89 1.27
CA SER A 200 -6.45 -5.89 0.21
C SER A 200 -5.14 -5.13 -0.09
N ARG A 201 -4.08 -5.35 0.69
CA ARG A 201 -2.83 -4.57 0.66
C ARG A 201 -3.07 -3.06 0.87
N THR A 202 -4.10 -2.74 1.63
CA THR A 202 -4.45 -1.36 2.00
C THR A 202 -3.74 -0.99 3.30
N THR A 203 -3.12 0.19 3.30
CA THR A 203 -2.52 0.80 4.49
C THR A 203 -2.83 2.28 4.44
N LEU A 204 -3.48 2.83 5.47
CA LEU A 204 -3.73 4.26 5.60
C LEU A 204 -3.10 4.75 6.89
N ILE A 205 -2.32 5.82 6.80
CA ILE A 205 -1.77 6.55 7.94
C ILE A 205 -2.39 7.93 7.94
N LEU A 206 -3.07 8.26 9.02
CA LEU A 206 -3.65 9.57 9.24
C LEU A 206 -2.92 10.30 10.36
N GLN A 207 -2.89 11.62 10.26
CA GLN A 207 -2.51 12.54 11.31
C GLN A 207 -3.63 13.54 11.50
N GLY A 208 -3.85 13.96 12.74
CA GLY A 208 -4.90 14.92 13.05
C GLY A 208 -4.75 15.60 14.39
N ARG A 209 -5.77 16.41 14.69
CA ARG A 209 -5.97 17.12 15.96
C ARG A 209 -7.27 16.62 16.58
N GLY A 210 -7.20 15.99 17.74
CA GLY A 210 -8.36 15.47 18.45
C GLY A 210 -8.89 16.45 19.47
N HIS A 211 -10.21 16.59 19.55
CA HIS A 211 -10.90 17.35 20.59
C HIS A 211 -12.16 16.62 21.03
N VAL A 212 -12.48 16.75 22.32
CA VAL A 212 -13.66 16.10 22.91
C VAL A 212 -14.83 17.06 22.80
N GLU A 213 -15.89 16.63 22.12
CA GLU A 213 -17.06 17.45 21.90
C GLU A 213 -18.10 17.28 23.00
N THR A 214 -18.66 18.41 23.44
CA THR A 214 -19.64 18.46 24.54
C THR A 214 -21.04 18.83 24.07
N ASP A 215 -21.16 19.40 22.87
CA ASP A 215 -22.47 19.65 22.27
C ASP A 215 -23.29 18.35 22.17
N SER A 216 -24.54 18.43 22.63
CA SER A 216 -25.40 17.25 22.72
C SER A 216 -25.75 16.67 21.34
N GLU A 217 -25.93 17.51 20.31
CA GLU A 217 -26.29 17.04 18.98
C GLU A 217 -25.10 16.34 18.31
N VAL A 218 -23.91 16.92 18.43
CA VAL A 218 -22.68 16.28 17.90
C VAL A 218 -22.42 14.97 18.63
N ARG A 219 -22.55 14.94 19.96
CA ARG A 219 -22.33 13.75 20.76
C ARG A 219 -23.29 12.62 20.39
N GLU A 220 -24.57 12.93 20.21
CA GLU A 220 -25.59 12.00 19.73
C GLU A 220 -25.26 11.48 18.33
N ARG A 221 -24.83 12.35 17.42
CA ARG A 221 -24.41 11.95 16.08
C ARG A 221 -23.20 11.01 16.11
N VAL A 222 -22.19 11.27 16.93
CA VAL A 222 -21.01 10.39 17.04
C VAL A 222 -21.39 9.02 17.58
N TYR A 223 -22.27 8.95 18.59
CA TYR A 223 -22.78 7.67 19.09
C TYR A 223 -23.57 6.91 18.01
N ALA A 224 -24.46 7.61 17.29
CA ALA A 224 -25.28 7.01 16.24
C ALA A 224 -24.45 6.49 15.04
N LEU A 225 -23.32 7.13 14.73
CA LEU A 225 -22.38 6.66 13.71
C LEU A 225 -21.59 5.43 14.16
N ALA A 226 -21.31 5.28 15.46
CA ALA A 226 -20.53 4.16 15.96
C ALA A 226 -21.19 2.83 15.58
N PRO A 227 -20.42 1.77 15.23
CA PRO A 227 -21.00 0.47 14.94
C PRO A 227 -21.86 -0.05 16.09
N GLU A 228 -22.95 -0.75 15.77
CA GLU A 228 -23.92 -1.23 16.76
C GLU A 228 -23.27 -2.04 17.90
N VAL A 229 -22.26 -2.86 17.58
CA VAL A 229 -21.52 -3.62 18.61
C VAL A 229 -20.80 -2.70 19.61
N GLU A 230 -20.29 -1.54 19.18
CA GLU A 230 -19.68 -0.55 20.07
C GLU A 230 -20.74 0.21 20.87
N GLN A 231 -21.91 0.50 20.27
CA GLN A 231 -23.07 1.06 20.97
C GLN A 231 -23.56 0.12 22.08
N ASN A 232 -23.67 -1.18 21.79
CA ASN A 232 -24.10 -2.21 22.75
C ASN A 232 -23.15 -2.37 23.94
N HIS A 233 -21.88 -1.95 23.81
CA HIS A 233 -20.95 -1.90 24.92
C HIS A 233 -21.10 -0.67 25.83
N ASP A 234 -21.88 0.34 25.44
CA ASP A 234 -22.16 1.54 26.23
C ASP A 234 -23.60 2.03 26.01
N VAL A 235 -24.57 1.14 26.27
CA VAL A 235 -26.02 1.40 26.09
C VAL A 235 -26.52 2.63 26.86
N ASN A 236 -25.86 2.95 27.98
CA ASN A 236 -26.19 4.10 28.82
C ASN A 236 -25.54 5.40 28.32
N ARG A 237 -24.77 5.33 27.22
CA ARG A 237 -24.09 6.46 26.58
C ARG A 237 -23.30 7.29 27.58
N ARG A 238 -22.46 6.63 28.40
CA ARG A 238 -21.62 7.32 29.40
C ARG A 238 -20.28 7.78 28.85
N GLY A 239 -19.96 7.40 27.62
CA GLY A 239 -18.77 7.81 26.90
C GLY A 239 -18.76 9.28 26.45
N ALA A 240 -17.67 9.61 25.76
CA ALA A 240 -17.39 10.91 25.19
C ALA A 240 -17.25 10.83 23.67
N ALA A 241 -17.64 11.92 22.99
CA ALA A 241 -17.46 12.07 21.56
C ALA A 241 -16.09 12.71 21.28
N LEU A 242 -15.19 11.96 20.66
CA LEU A 242 -13.92 12.49 20.18
C LEU A 242 -14.05 12.79 18.69
N ILE A 243 -13.84 14.05 18.30
CA ILE A 243 -13.69 14.47 16.90
C ILE A 243 -12.20 14.62 16.59
N ILE A 244 -11.79 14.23 15.39
CA ILE A 244 -10.42 14.34 14.92
C ILE A 244 -10.43 15.11 13.60
N ASP A 245 -9.88 16.32 13.61
CA ASP A 245 -9.61 17.11 12.42
C ASP A 245 -8.42 16.49 11.69
N VAL A 246 -8.65 15.96 10.49
CA VAL A 246 -7.59 15.33 9.69
C VAL A 246 -6.69 16.43 9.13
N THR A 247 -5.40 16.37 9.46
CA THR A 247 -4.41 17.29 8.89
C THR A 247 -3.70 16.68 7.69
N GLN A 248 -3.56 15.35 7.68
CA GLN A 248 -2.96 14.62 6.58
C GLN A 248 -3.41 13.16 6.59
N LEU A 249 -3.63 12.59 5.41
CA LEU A 249 -3.71 11.15 5.20
C LEU A 249 -2.77 10.76 4.07
N GLN A 250 -2.05 9.66 4.24
CA GLN A 250 -1.30 9.04 3.16
C GLN A 250 -1.37 7.52 3.26
N GLY A 251 -1.21 6.85 2.12
CA GLY A 251 -1.21 5.41 2.14
C GLY A 251 -1.34 4.78 0.78
N THR A 252 -1.63 3.48 0.80
CA THR A 252 -1.89 2.67 -0.37
C THR A 252 -3.26 2.03 -0.25
N THR A 253 -3.95 1.91 -1.37
CA THR A 253 -5.25 1.24 -1.49
C THR A 253 -5.24 0.30 -2.68
N VAL A 254 -6.37 -0.39 -2.90
CA VAL A 254 -6.64 -1.12 -4.15
C VAL A 254 -6.74 -0.21 -5.40
N ARG A 255 -6.72 1.11 -5.22
CA ARG A 255 -6.69 2.13 -6.29
C ARG A 255 -5.31 2.78 -6.43
N GLY A 256 -4.30 2.26 -5.74
CA GLY A 256 -2.95 2.82 -5.70
C GLY A 256 -2.72 3.75 -4.52
N MET A 257 -1.64 4.54 -4.61
CA MET A 257 -1.26 5.49 -3.57
C MET A 257 -2.25 6.65 -3.46
N VAL A 258 -2.55 7.06 -2.23
CA VAL A 258 -3.44 8.17 -1.92
C VAL A 258 -2.76 9.14 -0.97
N ARG A 259 -3.00 10.43 -1.17
CA ARG A 259 -2.67 11.51 -0.26
C ARG A 259 -3.88 12.43 -0.12
N VAL A 260 -4.23 12.77 1.12
CA VAL A 260 -5.23 13.79 1.43
C VAL A 260 -4.55 14.85 2.28
N THR A 261 -4.68 16.10 1.89
CA THR A 261 -4.21 17.26 2.66
C THR A 261 -5.38 18.24 2.70
N PRO A 262 -6.22 18.19 3.75
CA PRO A 262 -7.34 19.11 3.87
C PRO A 262 -6.92 20.57 3.80
N SER A 263 -7.71 21.37 3.09
CA SER A 263 -7.53 22.81 2.89
C SER A 263 -8.07 23.64 4.06
#